data_AF-A0A2G7TBX0-F1
#
_entry.id   AF-A0A2G7TBX0-F1
#
_cell.length_a   1.000
_cell.length_b   1.000
_cell.length_c   1.000
_cell.angle_alpha   90.00
_cell.angle_beta   90.00
_cell.angle_gamma   90.00
#
_symmetry.space_group_name_H-M   'P 1'
#
loop_
_entity.id
_entity.type
_entity.pdbx_description
1 polymer ?
#
loop_
_entity_poly.entity_id
_entity_poly.type
_entity_poly.pdbx_seq_one_letter_code
_entity_poly.pdbx_strand_id
1 'polypeptide(L)'
;MPPAASRADIEPPLQEISVIVEIAELRVDPARHEEFGQALTQAVADVLSKAGGYRGHSILACMETPGRYVLQVNWETLEDHTVGFRESPAFAQWRAIIGPYFAQAPHVEHFVVRDARAN
;
A
#
# COMPACT_ATOMS: atom_id res chain seq x y z
N MET A 1 15.53 24.67 -49.49
CA MET A 1 15.61 23.81 -48.28
C MET A 1 15.27 24.66 -47.07
N PRO A 2 14.30 24.30 -46.21
CA PRO A 2 14.12 24.98 -44.94
C PRO A 2 15.15 24.46 -43.91
N PRO A 3 15.58 25.27 -42.93
CA PRO A 3 16.47 24.80 -41.87
C PRO A 3 15.71 23.91 -40.88
N ALA A 4 16.39 22.87 -40.40
CA ALA A 4 15.90 21.97 -39.36
C ALA A 4 15.78 22.72 -38.03
N ALA A 5 14.61 22.62 -37.39
CA ALA A 5 14.44 23.06 -36.00
C ALA A 5 15.33 22.19 -35.09
N SER A 6 16.09 22.86 -34.23
CA SER A 6 16.99 22.24 -33.24
C SER A 6 16.21 21.40 -32.25
N ARG A 7 16.72 20.19 -32.00
CA ARG A 7 16.18 19.21 -31.06
C ARG A 7 16.80 19.49 -29.69
N ALA A 8 16.32 20.51 -29.00
CA ALA A 8 16.63 20.78 -27.60
C ALA A 8 15.33 21.17 -26.88
N ASP A 9 15.16 20.58 -25.70
CA ASP A 9 14.22 20.97 -24.63
C ASP A 9 12.76 20.53 -24.80
N ILE A 10 12.55 19.21 -24.90
CA ILE A 10 11.39 18.61 -24.24
C ILE A 10 11.94 17.87 -23.03
N GLU A 11 12.20 18.59 -21.94
CA GLU A 11 12.14 17.93 -20.63
C GLU A 11 10.71 17.41 -20.48
N PRO A 12 10.49 16.10 -20.31
CA PRO A 12 9.17 15.61 -19.97
C PRO A 12 8.75 16.34 -18.68
N PRO A 13 7.50 16.80 -18.55
CA PRO A 13 7.07 17.50 -17.36
C PRO A 13 7.43 16.64 -16.14
N LEU A 14 8.06 17.26 -15.15
CA LEU A 14 8.33 16.66 -13.83
C LEU A 14 7.06 15.92 -13.45
N GLN A 15 7.11 14.58 -13.44
CA GLN A 15 5.95 13.76 -13.15
C GLN A 15 5.31 14.30 -11.88
N GLU A 16 4.04 14.73 -11.98
CA GLU A 16 3.26 15.13 -10.82
C GLU A 16 3.48 14.11 -9.72
N ILE A 17 3.74 14.58 -8.50
CA ILE A 17 4.02 13.76 -7.31
C ILE A 17 2.89 12.73 -7.20
N SER A 18 3.16 11.53 -7.71
CA SER A 18 2.14 10.52 -7.87
C SER A 18 2.15 9.73 -6.58
N VAL A 19 1.04 9.78 -5.85
CA VAL A 19 0.80 8.95 -4.65
C VAL A 19 1.19 7.51 -4.95
N ILE A 20 2.01 6.93 -4.09
CA ILE A 20 2.40 5.52 -4.18
C ILE A 20 1.30 4.67 -3.58
N VAL A 21 0.81 3.69 -4.33
CA VAL A 21 -0.21 2.75 -3.85
C VAL A 21 0.46 1.43 -3.54
N GLU A 22 0.49 1.06 -2.27
CA GLU A 22 0.81 -0.29 -1.81
C GLU A 22 -0.41 -1.19 -2.01
N ILE A 23 -0.20 -2.36 -2.58
CA ILE A 23 -1.16 -3.47 -2.58
C ILE A 23 -0.53 -4.62 -1.82
N ALA A 24 -1.10 -4.92 -0.65
CA ALA A 24 -0.70 -6.05 0.18
C ALA A 24 -1.77 -7.15 0.13
N GLU A 25 -1.43 -8.27 -0.50
CA GLU A 25 -2.25 -9.48 -0.46
C GLU A 25 -1.96 -10.28 0.81
N LEU A 26 -3.02 -10.49 1.59
CA LEU A 26 -2.96 -11.14 2.90
C LEU A 26 -3.78 -12.43 2.83
N ARG A 27 -3.13 -13.53 3.23
CA ARG A 27 -3.73 -14.87 3.28
C ARG A 27 -3.74 -15.34 4.72
N VAL A 28 -4.92 -15.65 5.22
CA VAL A 28 -5.16 -16.10 6.59
C VAL A 28 -5.99 -17.37 6.60
N ASP A 29 -6.05 -18.03 7.75
CA ASP A 29 -6.97 -19.16 7.96
C ASP A 29 -8.42 -18.69 7.73
N PRO A 30 -9.17 -19.31 6.79
CA PRO A 30 -10.57 -19.01 6.55
C PRO A 30 -11.43 -19.06 7.81
N ALA A 31 -11.13 -19.94 8.77
CA ALA A 31 -11.87 -20.05 10.02
C ALA A 31 -11.71 -18.82 10.94
N ARG A 32 -10.67 -18.01 10.72
CA ARG A 32 -10.33 -16.83 11.53
C ARG A 32 -10.46 -15.53 10.75
N HIS A 33 -11.16 -15.53 9.61
CA HIS A 33 -11.21 -14.37 8.73
C HIS A 33 -11.86 -13.14 9.41
N GLU A 34 -12.93 -13.31 10.18
CA GLU A 34 -13.59 -12.20 10.88
C GLU A 34 -12.69 -11.60 11.97
N GLU A 35 -12.06 -12.44 12.79
CA GLU A 35 -11.09 -12.02 13.79
C GLU A 35 -9.93 -11.24 13.15
N PHE A 36 -9.43 -11.74 12.01
CA PHE A 36 -8.37 -11.06 11.27
C PHE A 36 -8.83 -9.70 10.74
N GLY A 37 -10.05 -9.59 10.20
CA GLY A 37 -10.59 -8.33 9.72
C GLY A 37 -10.66 -7.26 10.82
N GLN A 38 -11.05 -7.66 12.03
CA GLN A 38 -11.07 -6.79 13.21
C GLN A 38 -9.64 -6.41 13.63
N ALA A 39 -8.73 -7.39 13.73
CA ALA A 39 -7.33 -7.15 14.09
C ALA A 39 -6.62 -6.25 13.07
N LEU A 40 -6.88 -6.43 11.78
CA LEU A 40 -6.34 -5.60 10.70
C LEU A 40 -6.85 -4.16 10.80
N THR A 41 -8.16 -3.98 11.01
CA THR A 41 -8.75 -2.65 11.22
C THR A 41 -8.12 -1.94 12.42
N GLN A 42 -7.96 -2.66 13.54
CA GLN A 42 -7.33 -2.13 14.75
C GLN A 42 -5.85 -1.76 14.49
N ALA A 43 -5.09 -2.65 13.86
CA ALA A 43 -3.68 -2.40 13.55
C ALA A 43 -3.50 -1.18 12.65
N VAL A 44 -4.43 -0.93 11.72
CA VAL A 44 -4.38 0.27 10.88
C VAL A 44 -4.64 1.53 11.70
N ALA A 45 -5.68 1.53 12.53
CA ALA A 45 -6.01 2.67 13.39
C ALA A 45 -4.90 3.00 14.40
N ASP A 46 -4.30 1.97 15.01
CA ASP A 46 -3.34 2.16 16.09
C ASP A 46 -1.90 2.37 15.62
N VAL A 47 -1.53 1.82 14.47
CA VAL A 47 -0.13 1.72 14.06
C VAL A 47 0.09 2.34 12.68
N LEU A 48 -0.50 1.75 11.62
CA LEU A 48 -0.18 2.12 10.23
C LEU A 48 -0.56 3.57 9.91
N SER A 49 -1.73 4.01 10.33
CA SER A 49 -2.24 5.36 10.02
C SER A 49 -1.44 6.50 10.65
N LYS A 50 -0.53 6.17 11.59
CA LYS A 50 0.36 7.11 12.27
C LYS A 50 1.75 7.17 11.62
N ALA A 51 2.03 6.33 10.62
CA ALA A 51 3.29 6.33 9.90
C ALA A 51 3.49 7.64 9.12
N GLY A 52 4.73 8.10 9.02
CA GLY A 52 5.08 9.22 8.15
C GLY A 52 4.69 8.92 6.70
N GLY A 53 4.20 9.93 5.97
CA GLY A 53 3.80 9.79 4.58
C GLY A 53 2.55 8.94 4.32
N TYR A 54 1.87 8.41 5.34
CA TYR A 54 0.60 7.70 5.17
C TYR A 54 -0.51 8.67 4.68
N ARG A 55 -1.25 8.28 3.64
CA ARG A 55 -2.28 9.11 2.98
C ARG A 55 -3.69 8.51 2.97
N GLY A 56 -3.84 7.25 3.38
CA GLY A 56 -5.14 6.58 3.41
C GLY A 56 -5.01 5.08 3.15
N HIS A 57 -6.10 4.34 3.33
CA HIS A 57 -6.15 2.91 3.04
C HIS A 57 -7.55 2.45 2.65
N SER A 58 -7.61 1.25 2.09
CA SER A 58 -8.82 0.44 1.93
C SER A 58 -8.52 -0.99 2.36
N ILE A 59 -9.42 -1.60 3.13
CA ILE A 59 -9.38 -3.03 3.46
C ILE A 59 -10.47 -3.72 2.64
N LEU A 60 -10.08 -4.68 1.80
CA LEU A 60 -10.98 -5.45 0.96
C LEU A 60 -10.93 -6.91 1.40
N ALA A 61 -12.07 -7.44 1.84
CA ALA A 61 -12.25 -8.86 2.06
C ALA A 61 -12.76 -9.52 0.77
N CYS A 62 -12.13 -10.60 0.32
CA CYS A 62 -12.56 -11.32 -0.87
C CYS A 62 -13.83 -12.15 -0.55
N MET A 63 -14.89 -11.95 -1.34
CA MET A 63 -16.15 -12.68 -1.16
C MET A 63 -16.05 -14.12 -1.68
N GLU A 64 -15.32 -14.35 -2.76
CA GLU A 64 -15.18 -15.66 -3.41
C GLU A 64 -14.15 -16.56 -2.73
N THR A 65 -13.22 -15.98 -1.96
CA THR A 65 -12.15 -16.72 -1.28
C THR A 65 -12.02 -16.24 0.16
N PRO A 66 -12.76 -16.86 1.11
CA PRO A 66 -12.63 -16.56 2.52
C PRO A 66 -11.18 -16.67 2.99
N GLY A 67 -10.75 -15.75 3.86
CA GLY A 67 -9.36 -15.66 4.32
C GLY A 67 -8.39 -14.98 3.33
N ARG A 68 -8.87 -14.48 2.18
CA ARG A 68 -8.09 -13.56 1.33
C ARG A 68 -8.52 -12.11 1.57
N TYR A 69 -7.55 -11.27 1.89
CA TYR A 69 -7.72 -9.83 1.99
C TYR A 69 -6.74 -9.10 1.08
N VAL A 70 -7.13 -7.92 0.64
CA VAL A 70 -6.23 -6.92 0.06
C VAL A 70 -6.26 -5.70 0.97
N LEU A 71 -5.10 -5.32 1.49
CA LEU A 71 -4.90 -4.00 2.09
C LEU A 71 -4.26 -3.11 1.03
N GLN A 72 -4.99 -2.08 0.63
CA GLN A 72 -4.45 -1.00 -0.19
C GLN A 72 -4.04 0.14 0.73
N VAL A 73 -2.82 0.67 0.58
CA VAL A 73 -2.34 1.82 1.35
C VAL A 73 -1.78 2.87 0.41
N ASN A 74 -2.15 4.13 0.64
CA ASN A 74 -1.62 5.25 -0.12
C ASN A 74 -0.49 5.89 0.69
N TRP A 75 0.65 6.10 0.04
CA TRP A 75 1.86 6.70 0.62
C TRP A 75 2.28 7.93 -0.19
N GLU A 76 2.93 8.87 0.49
CA GLU A 76 3.54 10.03 -0.15
C GLU A 76 4.77 9.64 -0.98
N THR A 77 5.64 8.78 -0.43
CA THR A 77 6.79 8.21 -1.14
C THR A 77 6.89 6.70 -0.96
N LEU A 78 7.72 6.04 -1.77
CA LEU A 78 8.01 4.61 -1.62
C LEU A 78 8.80 4.36 -0.32
N GLU A 79 9.70 5.28 0.01
CA GLU A 79 10.57 5.24 1.17
C GLU A 79 9.79 5.39 2.47
N ASP A 80 8.71 6.17 2.49
CA ASP A 80 7.83 6.28 3.66
C ASP A 80 7.30 4.91 4.10
N HIS A 81 6.94 4.04 3.15
CA HIS A 81 6.59 2.66 3.45
C HIS A 81 7.84 1.81 3.72
N THR A 82 8.74 1.71 2.74
CA THR A 82 9.76 0.65 2.69
C THR A 82 10.89 0.85 3.70
N VAL A 83 11.14 2.10 4.10
CA VAL A 83 12.15 2.48 5.09
C VAL A 83 11.45 3.06 6.32
N GLY A 84 10.68 4.14 6.15
CA GLY A 84 10.06 4.90 7.23
C GLY A 84 9.14 4.06 8.11
N PHE A 85 8.31 3.20 7.51
CA PHE A 85 7.45 2.28 8.24
C PHE A 85 8.13 0.95 8.52
N ARG A 86 8.58 0.21 7.50
CA ARG A 86 9.04 -1.19 7.65
C ARG A 86 10.27 -1.37 8.52
N GLU A 87 11.15 -0.37 8.61
CA GLU A 87 12.34 -0.45 9.48
C GLU A 87 12.11 0.18 10.86
N SER A 88 10.93 0.75 11.10
CA SER A 88 10.59 1.40 12.36
C SER A 88 10.13 0.41 13.45
N PRO A 89 10.15 0.82 14.72
CA PRO A 89 9.51 0.08 15.81
C PRO A 89 8.01 -0.15 15.60
N ALA A 90 7.32 0.71 14.85
CA ALA A 90 5.90 0.56 14.54
C ALA A 90 5.65 -0.70 13.71
N PHE A 91 6.57 -1.09 12.83
CA PHE A 91 6.42 -2.34 12.05
C PHE A 91 6.43 -3.58 12.94
N ALA A 92 7.22 -3.59 14.01
CA ALA A 92 7.18 -4.69 14.98
C ALA A 92 5.83 -4.78 15.68
N GLN A 93 5.23 -3.64 16.06
CA GLN A 93 3.88 -3.59 16.65
C GLN A 93 2.82 -4.07 15.66
N TRP A 94 2.89 -3.60 14.41
CA TRP A 94 2.04 -4.05 13.32
C TRP A 94 2.09 -5.57 13.14
N ARG A 95 3.30 -6.13 13.04
CA ARG A 95 3.52 -7.58 12.91
C ARG A 95 3.03 -8.37 14.13
N ALA A 96 3.14 -7.82 15.33
CA ALA A 96 2.62 -8.48 16.53
C ALA A 96 1.09 -8.61 16.52
N ILE A 97 0.37 -7.62 16.00
CA ILE A 97 -1.10 -7.63 15.96
C ILE A 97 -1.61 -8.60 14.89
N ILE A 98 -1.11 -8.49 13.64
CA ILE A 98 -1.70 -9.21 12.50
C ILE A 98 -0.92 -10.46 12.09
N GLY A 99 0.36 -10.55 12.46
CA GLY A 99 1.23 -11.65 12.08
C GLY A 99 0.76 -13.04 12.52
N PRO A 100 0.16 -13.22 13.71
CA PRO A 100 -0.37 -14.53 14.14
C PRO A 100 -1.50 -15.10 13.27
N TYR A 101 -2.07 -14.32 12.34
CA TYR A 101 -3.16 -14.76 11.46
C TYR A 101 -2.66 -15.28 10.11
N PHE A 102 -1.43 -14.96 9.72
CA PHE A 102 -0.94 -15.23 8.37
C PHE A 102 -0.71 -16.73 8.14
N ALA A 103 -1.39 -17.26 7.12
CA ALA A 103 -1.19 -18.63 6.63
C ALA A 103 0.07 -18.74 5.74
N GLN A 104 0.51 -17.63 5.17
CA GLN A 104 1.75 -17.49 4.40
C GLN A 104 2.27 -16.05 4.48
N ALA A 105 3.51 -15.83 4.03
CA ALA A 105 4.05 -14.49 3.93
C ALA A 105 3.16 -13.59 3.03
N PRO A 106 2.88 -12.34 3.43
CA PRO A 106 2.22 -11.36 2.57
C PRO A 106 2.97 -11.13 1.28
N HIS A 107 2.23 -10.95 0.20
CA HIS A 107 2.78 -10.44 -1.06
C HIS A 107 2.46 -8.96 -1.15
N VAL A 108 3.48 -8.12 -1.31
CA VAL A 108 3.36 -6.66 -1.25
C VAL A 108 4.07 -6.04 -2.45
N GLU A 109 3.37 -5.21 -3.20
CA GLU A 109 3.89 -4.45 -4.34
C GLU A 109 3.43 -3.00 -4.30
N HIS A 110 4.12 -2.14 -5.06
CA HIS A 110 3.88 -0.70 -5.10
C HIS A 110 3.62 -0.24 -6.52
N PHE A 111 2.64 0.64 -6.67
CA PHE A 111 2.16 1.13 -7.95
C PHE A 111 2.11 2.65 -7.96
N VAL A 112 2.33 3.21 -9.15
CA VAL A 112 2.09 4.62 -9.43
C VAL A 112 0.73 4.72 -10.09
N VAL A 113 -0.15 5.59 -9.59
CA VAL A 113 -1.45 5.84 -10.22
C VAL A 113 -1.23 6.45 -11.61
N ARG A 114 -1.76 5.80 -12.65
CA ARG A 114 -1.69 6.27 -14.05
C ARG A 114 -3.00 6.87 -14.56
N ASP A 115 -4.13 6.40 -14.06
CA ASP A 115 -5.48 6.95 -14.28
C ASP A 115 -6.30 6.64 -13.03
N ALA A 116 -6.83 7.66 -12.36
CA ALA A 116 -7.79 7.50 -11.27
C ALA A 116 -9.03 8.32 -11.61
N ARG A 117 -10.17 7.63 -11.69
CA ARG A 117 -11.47 8.28 -11.81
C ARG A 117 -12.15 8.23 -10.46
N ALA A 118 -12.67 9.37 -10.02
CA ALA A 118 -13.58 9.38 -8.88
C ALA A 118 -14.79 8.51 -9.22
N ASN A 119 -15.20 7.70 -8.24
CA ASN A 119 -16.40 6.87 -8.31
C ASN A 119 -17.66 7.73 -8.09
#